data_AF-A0A9Q3UM39-F1
#
_entry.id   AF-A0A9Q3UM39-F1
#
_cell.length_a   1.000
_cell.length_b   1.000
_cell.length_c   1.000
_cell.angle_alpha   90.00
_cell.angle_beta   90.00
_cell.angle_gamma   90.00
#
_symmetry.space_group_name_H-M   'P 1'
#
loop_
_entity.id
_entity.type
_entity.pdbx_description
1 polymer ?
#
loop_
_entity_poly.entity_id
_entity_poly.type
_entity_poly.pdbx_seq_one_letter_code
_entity_poly.pdbx_strand_id
1 'polypeptide(L)'
;MESEGPGAENPRKGSFTYISWRDHLLSFIKAYWRRFFLYVLALFGVIWGVIEAANFFFPGLNLDSLYALGGVLSLCVLGSTIRCGVEYRNAVPEGMENESLTAQNIVRSKRPFWEFALAHELVSSRIEKIDIDLDDLLHDRVNVKVDRNMDVDDYIGWLKMRPDNLSQLVDVSKQLFVFDLVNTISVKEGDEVDLKALIRVADLIEKLYRDVYVYEVEGRSIKIPEEFGYLHSLQSQWAVVISDAVSQLLNILDSVANRTKDDLSPVEAKINFKAPPRINEFSEELDRLRVRFDL
;
A
#
# COMPACT_ATOMS: atom_id res chain seq x y z
N MET A 1 -34.01 -18.00 -2.66
CA MET A 1 -33.33 -17.69 -3.93
C MET A 1 -32.44 -16.49 -3.65
N GLU A 2 -31.20 -16.75 -3.24
CA GLU A 2 -30.19 -15.69 -3.18
C GLU A 2 -29.90 -15.30 -4.62
N SER A 3 -30.27 -14.09 -5.02
CA SER A 3 -29.84 -13.55 -6.30
C SER A 3 -28.34 -13.32 -6.19
N GLU A 4 -27.55 -14.17 -6.85
CA GLU A 4 -26.15 -13.87 -7.12
C GLU A 4 -26.11 -12.54 -7.88
N GLY A 5 -25.81 -11.45 -7.16
CA GLY A 5 -25.54 -10.17 -7.79
C GLY A 5 -24.36 -10.34 -8.76
N PRO A 6 -24.32 -9.58 -9.86
CA PRO A 6 -23.27 -9.73 -10.87
C PRO A 6 -21.90 -9.55 -10.21
N GLY A 7 -21.16 -10.64 -10.09
CA GLY A 7 -19.79 -10.62 -9.62
C GLY A 7 -18.92 -9.83 -10.60
N ALA A 8 -18.08 -8.93 -10.08
CA ALA A 8 -17.04 -8.32 -10.89
C ALA A 8 -15.90 -9.35 -11.07
N GLU A 9 -15.72 -9.82 -12.30
CA GLU A 9 -14.62 -10.74 -12.65
C GLU A 9 -13.58 -10.01 -13.51
N ASN A 10 -12.29 -10.21 -13.20
CA ASN A 10 -11.18 -9.72 -14.01
C ASN A 10 -10.40 -10.90 -14.61
N PRO A 11 -10.58 -11.23 -15.90
CA PRO A 11 -9.98 -12.42 -16.52
C PRO A 11 -8.52 -12.22 -16.99
N ARG A 12 -7.83 -11.17 -16.53
CA ARG A 12 -6.50 -10.83 -17.04
C ARG A 12 -5.44 -11.88 -16.66
N LYS A 13 -4.64 -12.26 -17.66
CA LYS A 13 -3.39 -12.99 -17.51
C LYS A 13 -2.25 -11.98 -17.49
N GLY A 14 -1.56 -11.84 -16.35
CA GLY A 14 -0.38 -11.01 -16.20
C GLY A 14 0.90 -11.84 -16.16
N SER A 15 2.05 -11.21 -16.40
CA SER A 15 3.36 -11.78 -16.13
C SER A 15 3.98 -11.10 -14.92
N PHE A 16 4.69 -11.85 -14.06
CA PHE A 16 5.37 -11.28 -12.91
C PHE A 16 6.79 -10.87 -13.25
N THR A 17 7.22 -9.71 -12.79
CA THR A 17 8.58 -9.23 -13.00
C THR A 17 9.40 -9.55 -11.76
N TYR A 18 10.46 -10.35 -11.87
CA TYR A 18 11.42 -10.50 -10.77
C TYR A 18 12.82 -10.39 -11.32
N ILE A 19 13.73 -9.84 -10.51
CA ILE A 19 15.14 -9.69 -10.89
C ILE A 19 15.92 -10.82 -10.23
N SER A 20 16.66 -11.60 -11.03
CA SER A 20 17.57 -12.59 -10.45
C SER A 20 18.77 -11.90 -9.81
N TRP A 21 19.45 -12.56 -8.87
CA TRP A 21 20.68 -12.03 -8.29
C TRP A 21 21.72 -11.62 -9.36
N ARG A 22 21.78 -12.35 -10.48
CA ARG A 22 22.68 -12.04 -11.60
C ARG A 22 22.29 -10.73 -12.28
N ASP A 23 21.00 -10.52 -12.47
CA ASP A 23 20.48 -9.30 -13.10
C ASP A 23 20.66 -8.08 -12.18
N HIS A 24 20.55 -8.27 -10.86
CA HIS A 24 20.92 -7.25 -9.87
C HIS A 24 22.40 -6.88 -9.97
N LEU A 25 23.30 -7.87 -10.08
CA LEU A 25 24.72 -7.62 -10.23
C LEU A 25 25.04 -6.90 -11.54
N LEU A 26 24.41 -7.30 -12.65
CA LEU A 26 24.57 -6.63 -13.95
C LEU A 26 24.05 -5.18 -13.90
N SER A 27 22.90 -4.96 -13.29
CA SER A 27 22.31 -3.62 -13.11
C SER A 27 23.19 -2.73 -12.25
N PHE A 28 23.73 -3.28 -11.15
CA PHE A 28 24.70 -2.61 -10.29
C PHE A 28 25.95 -2.18 -11.07
N ILE A 29 26.57 -3.11 -11.82
CA ILE A 29 27.76 -2.81 -12.62
C ILE A 29 27.45 -1.74 -13.67
N LYS A 30 26.34 -1.89 -14.40
CA LYS A 30 25.94 -0.95 -15.46
C LYS A 30 25.65 0.45 -14.94
N ALA A 31 25.02 0.58 -13.77
CA ALA A 31 24.70 1.87 -13.17
C ALA A 31 25.91 2.55 -12.51
N TYR A 32 26.81 1.78 -11.89
CA TYR A 32 27.86 2.33 -11.02
C TYR A 32 29.28 2.23 -11.55
N TRP A 33 29.55 1.61 -12.71
CA TRP A 33 30.94 1.43 -13.21
C TRP A 33 31.73 2.74 -13.31
N ARG A 34 31.12 3.83 -13.77
CA ARG A 34 31.81 5.13 -13.87
C ARG A 34 32.20 5.67 -12.50
N ARG A 35 31.27 5.63 -11.54
CA ARG A 35 31.51 6.09 -10.17
C ARG A 35 32.55 5.20 -9.48
N PHE A 36 32.50 3.90 -9.72
CA PHE A 36 33.50 2.96 -9.23
C PHE A 36 34.92 3.37 -9.65
N PHE A 37 35.17 3.63 -10.94
CA PHE A 37 36.49 4.08 -11.39
C PHE A 37 36.90 5.43 -10.80
N LEU A 38 35.95 6.38 -10.67
CA LEU A 38 36.22 7.66 -10.01
C LEU A 38 36.64 7.48 -8.55
N TYR A 39 35.97 6.60 -7.80
CA TYR A 39 36.34 6.28 -6.43
C TYR A 39 37.69 5.57 -6.34
N VAL A 40 38.00 4.66 -7.26
CA VAL A 40 39.30 4.00 -7.30
C VAL A 40 40.40 5.04 -7.50
N LEU A 41 40.25 5.94 -8.48
CA LEU A 41 41.23 7.00 -8.76
C LEU A 41 41.39 7.97 -7.59
N ALA A 42 40.27 8.40 -6.97
CA ALA A 42 40.29 9.32 -5.84
C ALA A 42 40.96 8.69 -4.60
N LEU A 43 40.58 7.47 -4.23
CA LEU A 43 41.18 6.74 -3.11
C LEU A 43 42.66 6.45 -3.38
N PHE A 44 43.00 6.07 -4.61
CA PHE A 44 44.39 5.82 -5.00
C PHE A 44 45.23 7.08 -4.85
N GLY A 45 44.78 8.22 -5.39
CA GLY A 45 45.50 9.48 -5.27
C GLY A 45 45.73 9.90 -3.81
N VAL A 46 44.74 9.74 -2.95
CA VAL A 46 44.86 10.05 -1.51
C VAL A 46 45.83 9.10 -0.81
N ILE A 47 45.64 7.78 -0.96
CA ILE A 47 46.47 6.79 -0.26
C ILE A 47 47.91 6.83 -0.77
N TRP A 48 48.10 6.94 -2.10
CA TRP A 48 49.43 7.06 -2.69
C TRP A 48 50.13 8.34 -2.25
N GLY A 49 49.42 9.48 -2.22
CA GLY A 49 49.98 10.74 -1.72
C GLY A 49 50.46 10.64 -0.26
N VAL A 50 49.73 9.91 0.59
CA VAL A 50 50.15 9.64 1.98
C VAL A 50 51.39 8.75 2.03
N ILE A 51 51.47 7.73 1.18
CA ILE A 51 52.63 6.83 1.12
C ILE A 51 53.88 7.57 0.64
N GLU A 52 53.77 8.39 -0.40
CA GLU A 52 54.88 9.20 -0.91
C GLU A 52 55.38 10.19 0.14
N ALA A 53 54.46 10.87 0.84
CA ALA A 53 54.82 11.73 1.97
C ALA A 53 55.54 10.93 3.07
N ALA A 54 55.04 9.74 3.41
CA ALA A 54 55.68 8.88 4.41
C ALA A 54 57.07 8.40 3.96
N ASN A 55 57.24 8.04 2.69
CA ASN A 55 58.53 7.62 2.12
C ASN A 55 59.55 8.77 2.15
N PHE A 56 59.09 10.00 1.87
CA PHE A 56 59.91 11.21 1.99
C PHE A 56 60.43 11.44 3.42
N PHE A 57 59.58 11.25 4.44
CA PHE A 57 59.99 11.42 5.84
C PHE A 57 60.74 10.20 6.42
N PHE A 58 60.49 9.00 5.88
CA PHE A 58 61.02 7.73 6.40
C PHE A 58 61.56 6.83 5.27
N PRO A 59 62.67 7.20 4.61
CA PRO A 59 63.18 6.49 3.43
C PRO A 59 63.63 5.05 3.69
N GLY A 60 63.81 4.66 4.96
CA GLY A 60 64.19 3.30 5.34
C GLY A 60 63.08 2.25 5.20
N LEU A 61 61.82 2.65 4.95
CA LEU A 61 60.67 1.73 4.90
C LEU A 61 60.47 1.05 3.53
N ASN A 62 61.16 1.50 2.48
CA ASN A 62 61.13 0.92 1.13
C ASN A 62 59.71 0.60 0.62
N LEU A 63 58.82 1.59 0.70
CA LEU A 63 57.40 1.48 0.36
C LEU A 63 57.14 1.46 -1.16
N ASP A 64 58.16 1.62 -1.99
CA ASP A 64 58.06 1.66 -3.46
C ASP A 64 57.99 0.26 -4.11
N SER A 65 57.81 -0.79 -3.32
CA SER A 65 57.71 -2.15 -3.83
C SER A 65 56.42 -2.34 -4.66
N LEU A 66 56.50 -3.17 -5.70
CA LEU A 66 55.33 -3.56 -6.52
C LEU A 66 54.23 -4.20 -5.65
N TYR A 67 54.60 -4.83 -4.53
CA TYR A 67 53.67 -5.37 -3.55
C TYR A 67 52.87 -4.29 -2.82
N ALA A 68 53.51 -3.18 -2.44
CA ALA A 68 52.82 -2.04 -1.82
C ALA A 68 51.82 -1.41 -2.79
N LEU A 69 52.21 -1.21 -4.06
CA LEU A 69 51.30 -0.72 -5.10
C LEU A 69 50.10 -1.66 -5.28
N GLY A 70 50.34 -2.97 -5.38
CA GLY A 70 49.27 -3.97 -5.48
C GLY A 70 48.34 -3.98 -4.27
N GLY A 71 48.89 -3.83 -3.06
CA GLY A 71 48.11 -3.71 -1.81
C GLY A 71 47.22 -2.47 -1.80
N VAL A 72 47.77 -1.30 -2.15
CA VAL A 72 47.03 -0.04 -2.25
C VAL A 72 45.91 -0.13 -3.27
N LEU A 73 46.20 -0.65 -4.47
CA LEU A 73 45.19 -0.82 -5.51
C LEU A 73 44.07 -1.74 -5.05
N SER A 74 44.40 -2.85 -4.38
CA SER A 74 43.41 -3.78 -3.82
C SER A 74 42.52 -3.11 -2.77
N LEU A 75 43.10 -2.30 -1.87
CA LEU A 75 42.34 -1.52 -0.89
C LEU A 75 41.43 -0.49 -1.56
N CYS A 76 41.91 0.19 -2.61
CA CYS A 76 41.10 1.16 -3.36
C CYS A 76 39.91 0.50 -4.07
N VAL A 77 40.13 -0.67 -4.68
CA VAL A 77 39.06 -1.45 -5.31
C VAL A 77 38.04 -1.92 -4.29
N LEU A 78 38.49 -2.44 -3.13
CA LEU A 78 37.60 -2.87 -2.05
C LEU A 78 36.79 -1.69 -1.48
N GLY A 79 37.45 -0.57 -1.17
CA GLY A 79 36.80 0.64 -0.67
C GLY A 79 35.77 1.19 -1.67
N SER A 80 36.11 1.22 -2.95
CA SER A 80 35.19 1.67 -4.02
C SER A 80 34.00 0.73 -4.20
N THR A 81 34.23 -0.58 -4.12
CA THR A 81 33.16 -1.60 -4.17
C THR A 81 32.20 -1.41 -2.99
N ILE A 82 32.72 -1.25 -1.78
CA ILE A 82 31.91 -1.00 -0.57
C ILE A 82 31.11 0.29 -0.74
N ARG A 83 31.75 1.38 -1.18
CA ARG A 83 31.09 2.68 -1.36
C ARG A 83 29.97 2.62 -2.40
N CYS A 84 30.23 2.03 -3.57
CA CYS A 84 29.20 1.81 -4.58
C CYS A 84 28.07 0.91 -4.05
N GLY A 85 28.40 -0.15 -3.30
CA GLY A 85 27.39 -1.01 -2.68
C GLY A 85 26.49 -0.27 -1.69
N VAL A 86 27.07 0.62 -0.87
CA VAL A 86 26.30 1.49 0.04
C VAL A 86 25.44 2.46 -0.75
N GLU A 87 25.95 3.10 -1.80
CA GLU A 87 25.16 4.00 -2.64
C GLU A 87 24.02 3.30 -3.37
N TYR A 88 24.26 2.09 -3.88
CA TYR A 88 23.23 1.28 -4.51
C TYR A 88 22.14 0.87 -3.50
N ARG A 89 22.54 0.48 -2.29
CA ARG A 89 21.61 0.13 -1.21
C ARG A 89 20.81 1.34 -0.73
N ASN A 90 21.36 2.54 -0.79
CA ASN A 90 20.69 3.76 -0.36
C ASN A 90 20.02 4.52 -1.51
N ALA A 91 20.11 4.01 -2.74
CA ALA A 91 19.44 4.60 -3.89
C ALA A 91 17.93 4.44 -3.72
N VAL A 92 17.21 5.56 -3.83
CA VAL A 92 15.75 5.58 -3.82
C VAL A 92 15.26 5.22 -5.22
N PRO A 93 14.38 4.21 -5.37
CA PRO A 93 13.77 3.92 -6.66
C PRO A 93 13.01 5.14 -7.19
N GLU A 94 13.08 5.37 -8.50
CA GLU A 94 12.40 6.49 -9.14
C GLU A 94 10.88 6.42 -8.89
N GLY A 95 10.29 7.52 -8.44
CA GLY A 95 8.87 7.60 -8.09
C GLY A 95 8.51 7.12 -6.68
N MET A 96 9.48 6.67 -5.89
CA MET A 96 9.29 6.23 -4.49
C MET A 96 9.89 7.21 -3.47
N GLU A 97 10.15 8.46 -3.87
CA GLU A 97 10.88 9.44 -3.05
C GLU A 97 10.15 9.82 -1.76
N ASN A 98 8.82 9.79 -1.78
CA ASN A 98 7.97 10.14 -0.64
C ASN A 98 7.44 8.91 0.12
N GLU A 99 7.78 7.70 -0.32
CA GLU A 99 7.23 6.47 0.24
C GLU A 99 8.09 5.88 1.36
N SER A 100 7.51 4.95 2.13
CA SER A 100 8.17 4.31 3.27
C SER A 100 9.46 3.59 2.86
N LEU A 101 10.43 3.51 3.79
CA LEU A 101 11.65 2.75 3.56
C LEU A 101 11.36 1.26 3.26
N THR A 102 10.29 0.72 3.85
CA THR A 102 9.83 -0.65 3.59
C THR A 102 9.39 -0.80 2.12
N ALA A 103 8.54 0.11 1.63
CA ALA A 103 8.09 0.12 0.24
C ALA A 103 9.28 0.28 -0.75
N GLN A 104 10.21 1.19 -0.45
CA GLN A 104 11.44 1.35 -1.24
C GLN A 104 12.29 0.08 -1.26
N ASN A 105 12.39 -0.62 -0.13
CA ASN A 105 13.15 -1.88 -0.03
C ASN A 105 12.49 -3.01 -0.84
N ILE A 106 11.16 -3.08 -0.86
CA ILE A 106 10.41 -4.05 -1.67
C ILE A 106 10.76 -3.85 -3.15
N VAL A 107 10.60 -2.62 -3.66
CA VAL A 107 10.92 -2.26 -5.06
C VAL A 107 12.39 -2.51 -5.38
N ARG A 108 13.32 -2.20 -4.47
CA ARG A 108 14.74 -2.44 -4.71
C ARG A 108 15.07 -3.92 -4.80
N SER A 109 14.42 -4.75 -3.99
CA SER A 109 14.69 -6.18 -3.93
C SER A 109 14.07 -6.96 -5.08
N LYS A 110 12.98 -6.46 -5.69
CA LYS A 110 12.15 -7.12 -6.71
C LYS A 110 12.08 -8.64 -6.53
N ARG A 111 11.81 -9.07 -5.29
CA ARG A 111 11.59 -10.49 -4.94
C ARG A 111 10.41 -11.05 -5.76
N PRO A 112 10.28 -12.38 -5.91
CA PRO A 112 9.08 -12.94 -6.52
C PRO A 112 7.81 -12.35 -5.90
N PHE A 113 6.85 -11.94 -6.74
CA PHE A 113 5.60 -11.31 -6.33
C PHE A 113 5.73 -9.99 -5.55
N TRP A 114 6.85 -9.27 -5.73
CA TRP A 114 7.07 -7.99 -5.05
C TRP A 114 5.99 -6.95 -5.36
N GLU A 115 5.31 -7.04 -6.51
CA GLU A 115 4.22 -6.16 -6.89
C GLU A 115 3.06 -6.23 -5.88
N PHE A 116 2.73 -7.45 -5.43
CA PHE A 116 1.71 -7.69 -4.40
C PHE A 116 2.19 -7.26 -3.02
N ALA A 117 3.45 -7.53 -2.68
CA ALA A 117 4.06 -7.08 -1.44
C ALA A 117 4.05 -5.54 -1.34
N LEU A 118 4.34 -4.87 -2.45
CA LEU A 118 4.33 -3.41 -2.53
C LEU A 118 2.90 -2.87 -2.40
N ALA A 119 1.95 -3.45 -3.14
CA ALA A 119 0.55 -3.05 -3.04
C ALA A 119 0.02 -3.21 -1.61
N HIS A 120 0.34 -4.32 -0.95
CA HIS A 120 0.00 -4.56 0.45
C HIS A 120 0.57 -3.47 1.37
N GLU A 121 1.88 -3.22 1.29
CA GLU A 121 2.57 -2.21 2.12
C GLU A 121 1.99 -0.81 1.89
N LEU A 122 1.78 -0.41 0.63
CA LEU A 122 1.23 0.90 0.28
C LEU A 122 -0.20 1.06 0.81
N VAL A 123 -1.08 0.08 0.58
CA VAL A 123 -2.47 0.18 1.05
C VAL A 123 -2.52 0.15 2.58
N SER A 124 -1.85 -0.81 3.21
CA SER A 124 -1.86 -1.01 4.66
C SER A 124 -1.34 0.23 5.41
N SER A 125 -0.19 0.77 5.01
CA SER A 125 0.41 1.95 5.65
C SER A 125 -0.45 3.22 5.56
N ARG A 126 -1.27 3.34 4.51
CA ARG A 126 -2.16 4.50 4.34
C ARG A 126 -3.46 4.37 5.12
N ILE A 127 -4.00 3.15 5.26
CA ILE A 127 -5.26 2.95 5.95
C ILE A 127 -5.10 2.71 7.45
N GLU A 128 -3.94 2.27 7.94
CA GLU A 128 -3.71 1.84 9.34
C GLU A 128 -4.28 2.83 10.36
N LYS A 129 -3.97 4.12 10.21
CA LYS A 129 -4.48 5.15 11.12
C LYS A 129 -6.00 5.31 11.02
N ILE A 130 -6.54 5.29 9.81
CA ILE A 130 -7.99 5.46 9.58
C ILE A 130 -8.75 4.23 10.11
N ASP A 131 -8.17 3.04 9.99
CA ASP A 131 -8.73 1.79 10.51
C ASP A 131 -8.84 1.82 12.03
N ILE A 132 -7.80 2.30 12.72
CA ILE A 132 -7.84 2.55 14.17
C ILE A 132 -8.91 3.58 14.52
N ASP A 133 -8.94 4.72 13.81
CA ASP A 133 -9.92 5.79 14.07
C ASP A 133 -11.36 5.29 13.83
N LEU A 134 -11.57 4.43 12.82
CA LEU A 134 -12.85 3.82 12.50
C LEU A 134 -13.23 2.76 13.55
N ASP A 135 -12.32 1.88 13.97
CA ASP A 135 -12.56 0.90 15.03
C ASP A 135 -12.99 1.59 16.33
N ASP A 136 -12.26 2.63 16.73
CA ASP A 136 -12.56 3.41 17.93
C ASP A 136 -13.92 4.11 17.81
N LEU A 137 -14.29 4.59 16.61
CA LEU A 137 -15.60 5.16 16.34
C LEU A 137 -16.71 4.10 16.46
N LEU A 138 -16.54 2.94 15.83
CA LEU A 138 -17.52 1.86 15.80
C LEU A 138 -17.78 1.23 17.18
N HIS A 139 -16.79 1.29 18.07
CA HIS A 139 -16.87 0.82 19.46
C HIS A 139 -17.18 1.91 20.49
N ASP A 140 -17.69 3.06 20.04
CA ASP A 140 -18.11 4.18 20.90
C ASP A 140 -16.99 4.74 21.82
N ARG A 141 -15.73 4.59 21.43
CA ARG A 141 -14.57 5.14 22.17
C ARG A 141 -14.32 6.61 21.84
N VAL A 142 -14.91 7.11 20.76
CA VAL A 142 -14.81 8.52 20.31
C VAL A 142 -16.15 9.21 20.45
N ASN A 143 -16.14 10.38 21.11
CA ASN A 143 -17.32 11.24 21.19
C ASN A 143 -17.41 12.15 19.96
N VAL A 144 -18.42 11.91 19.11
CA VAL A 144 -18.75 12.80 17.99
C VAL A 144 -19.71 13.89 18.47
N LYS A 145 -19.37 15.15 18.20
CA LYS A 145 -20.25 16.27 18.55
C LYS A 145 -21.46 16.27 17.62
N VAL A 146 -22.64 16.41 18.21
CA VAL A 146 -23.87 16.67 17.46
C VAL A 146 -23.81 18.09 16.90
N ASP A 147 -23.90 18.23 15.58
CA ASP A 147 -23.86 19.52 14.88
C ASP A 147 -25.07 19.75 13.95
N ARG A 148 -25.83 18.70 13.64
CA ARG A 148 -27.06 18.78 12.84
C ARG A 148 -28.28 18.45 13.69
N ASN A 149 -29.21 19.39 13.78
CA ASN A 149 -30.53 19.18 14.36
C ASN A 149 -31.53 19.08 13.20
N MET A 150 -32.01 17.87 12.93
CA MET A 150 -32.97 17.59 11.86
C MET A 150 -34.36 17.43 12.48
N ASP A 151 -35.38 17.97 11.81
CA ASP A 151 -36.75 17.58 12.11
C ASP A 151 -37.05 16.18 11.53
N VAL A 152 -38.29 15.71 11.71
CA VAL A 152 -38.69 14.37 11.28
C VAL A 152 -38.58 14.22 9.76
N ASP A 153 -39.04 15.21 8.99
CA ASP A 153 -39.07 15.16 7.53
C ASP A 153 -37.65 15.20 6.95
N ASP A 154 -36.79 16.06 7.48
CA ASP A 154 -35.37 16.14 7.14
C ASP A 154 -34.65 14.82 7.46
N TYR A 155 -34.93 14.23 8.63
CA TYR A 155 -34.33 12.96 9.03
C TYR A 155 -34.76 11.80 8.12
N ILE A 156 -36.04 11.74 7.73
CA ILE A 156 -36.54 10.75 6.77
C ILE A 156 -35.83 10.92 5.41
N GLY A 157 -35.68 12.16 4.95
CA GLY A 157 -34.95 12.47 3.71
C GLY A 157 -33.51 11.98 3.77
N TRP A 158 -32.80 12.28 4.85
CA TRP A 158 -31.43 11.80 5.09
C TRP A 158 -31.36 10.26 5.16
N LEU A 159 -32.29 9.63 5.89
CA LEU A 159 -32.35 8.19 6.08
C LEU A 159 -32.52 7.45 4.75
N LYS A 160 -33.32 8.00 3.82
CA LYS A 160 -33.52 7.46 2.47
C LYS A 160 -32.22 7.45 1.64
N MET A 161 -31.38 8.46 1.81
CA MET A 161 -30.10 8.59 1.08
C MET A 161 -28.99 7.69 1.64
N ARG A 162 -29.10 7.25 2.89
CA ARG A 162 -28.01 6.55 3.59
C ARG A 162 -27.66 5.19 2.96
N PRO A 163 -28.62 4.30 2.62
CA PRO A 163 -28.34 3.08 1.87
C PRO A 163 -27.69 3.36 0.50
N ASP A 164 -28.18 4.37 -0.23
CA ASP A 164 -27.65 4.72 -1.56
C ASP A 164 -26.18 5.16 -1.48
N ASN A 165 -25.85 5.98 -0.47
CA ASN A 165 -24.46 6.40 -0.23
C ASN A 165 -23.55 5.21 0.10
N LEU A 166 -24.02 4.27 0.93
CA LEU A 166 -23.26 3.05 1.23
C LEU A 166 -23.07 2.18 -0.01
N SER A 167 -24.11 2.01 -0.82
CA SER A 167 -24.04 1.27 -2.09
C SER A 167 -23.02 1.90 -3.04
N GLN A 168 -22.98 3.24 -3.14
CA GLN A 168 -21.96 3.94 -3.94
C GLN A 168 -20.55 3.68 -3.42
N LEU A 169 -20.32 3.72 -2.10
CA LEU A 169 -19.02 3.39 -1.52
C LEU A 169 -18.61 1.95 -1.83
N VAL A 170 -19.55 0.99 -1.76
CA VAL A 170 -19.32 -0.40 -2.13
C VAL A 170 -18.95 -0.53 -3.61
N ASP A 171 -19.63 0.19 -4.51
CA ASP A 171 -19.33 0.13 -5.94
C ASP A 171 -17.98 0.75 -6.29
N VAL A 172 -17.61 1.87 -5.65
CA VAL A 172 -16.27 2.44 -5.74
C VAL A 172 -15.22 1.46 -5.21
N SER A 173 -15.51 0.76 -4.11
CA SER A 173 -14.64 -0.28 -3.55
C SER A 173 -14.39 -1.41 -4.56
N LYS A 174 -15.44 -1.92 -5.20
CA LYS A 174 -15.32 -2.96 -6.24
C LYS A 174 -14.44 -2.47 -7.40
N GLN A 175 -14.65 -1.22 -7.85
CA GLN A 175 -13.85 -0.65 -8.93
C GLN A 175 -12.36 -0.58 -8.58
N LEU A 176 -12.05 -0.03 -7.41
CA LEU A 176 -10.67 0.14 -6.95
C LEU A 176 -9.98 -1.20 -6.70
N PHE A 177 -10.64 -2.14 -6.02
CA PHE A 177 -10.01 -3.39 -5.58
C PHE A 177 -9.86 -4.40 -6.71
N VAL A 178 -10.89 -4.56 -7.56
CA VAL A 178 -10.93 -5.64 -8.56
C VAL A 178 -10.35 -5.20 -9.90
N PHE A 179 -10.54 -3.94 -10.27
CA PHE A 179 -10.09 -3.44 -11.56
C PHE A 179 -8.82 -2.62 -11.41
N ASP A 180 -8.86 -1.49 -10.70
CA ASP A 180 -7.76 -0.52 -10.76
C ASP A 180 -6.48 -1.07 -10.13
N LEU A 181 -6.58 -1.68 -8.95
CA LEU A 181 -5.44 -2.27 -8.26
C LEU A 181 -4.87 -3.48 -9.01
N VAL A 182 -5.72 -4.45 -9.34
CA VAL A 182 -5.31 -5.66 -10.06
C VAL A 182 -4.70 -5.32 -11.42
N ASN A 183 -5.28 -4.36 -12.16
CA ASN A 183 -4.75 -3.94 -13.45
C ASN A 183 -3.39 -3.24 -13.35
N THR A 184 -3.12 -2.59 -12.22
CA THR A 184 -1.85 -1.90 -12.00
C THR A 184 -0.75 -2.86 -11.56
N ILE A 185 -1.09 -3.88 -10.78
CA ILE A 185 -0.18 -4.96 -10.36
C ILE A 185 0.09 -5.92 -11.53
N SER A 186 -0.93 -6.21 -12.36
CA SER A 186 -0.85 -7.18 -13.45
C SER A 186 -0.38 -6.54 -14.75
N VAL A 187 0.93 -6.48 -14.93
CA VAL A 187 1.56 -5.99 -16.16
C VAL A 187 1.60 -7.05 -17.27
N LYS A 188 1.66 -6.56 -18.51
CA LYS A 188 1.87 -7.40 -19.69
C LYS A 188 3.29 -7.94 -19.70
N GLU A 189 3.48 -9.05 -20.40
CA GLU A 189 4.80 -9.68 -20.56
C GLU A 189 5.82 -8.71 -21.18
N GLY A 190 6.88 -8.43 -20.42
CA GLY A 190 7.97 -7.53 -20.81
C GLY A 190 7.83 -6.09 -20.32
N ASP A 191 6.70 -5.70 -19.73
CA ASP A 191 6.49 -4.37 -19.16
C ASP A 191 6.82 -4.35 -17.65
N GLU A 192 7.35 -3.23 -17.16
CA GLU A 192 7.50 -3.00 -15.72
C GLU A 192 6.22 -2.38 -15.12
N VAL A 193 5.95 -2.66 -13.85
CA VAL A 193 4.85 -2.02 -13.11
C VAL A 193 5.03 -0.50 -13.08
N ASP A 194 3.96 0.21 -13.46
CA ASP A 194 3.90 1.65 -13.28
C ASP A 194 3.70 1.98 -11.79
N LEU A 195 4.82 2.24 -11.11
CA LEU A 195 4.84 2.59 -9.69
C LEU A 195 3.98 3.80 -9.37
N LYS A 196 3.94 4.81 -10.26
CA LYS A 196 3.14 6.02 -10.05
C LYS A 196 1.64 5.71 -10.11
N ALA A 197 1.24 4.84 -11.05
CA ALA A 197 -0.14 4.36 -11.08
C ALA A 197 -0.50 3.57 -9.82
N LEU A 198 0.41 2.74 -9.30
CA LEU A 198 0.15 1.93 -8.10
C LEU A 198 -0.01 2.80 -6.86
N ILE A 199 0.89 3.76 -6.66
CA ILE A 199 0.80 4.76 -5.58
C ILE A 199 -0.53 5.51 -5.68
N ARG A 200 -0.90 5.99 -6.88
CA ARG A 200 -2.17 6.69 -7.09
C ARG A 200 -3.37 5.82 -6.70
N VAL A 201 -3.37 4.53 -7.04
CA VAL A 201 -4.46 3.62 -6.64
C VAL A 201 -4.49 3.45 -5.12
N ALA A 202 -3.34 3.31 -4.46
CA ALA A 202 -3.28 3.26 -2.99
C ALA A 202 -3.83 4.54 -2.34
N ASP A 203 -3.50 5.73 -2.88
CA ASP A 203 -4.06 7.00 -2.42
C ASP A 203 -5.59 7.09 -2.62
N LEU A 204 -6.12 6.52 -3.72
CA LEU A 204 -7.56 6.45 -3.96
C LEU A 204 -8.26 5.50 -2.97
N ILE A 205 -7.62 4.38 -2.61
CA ILE A 205 -8.12 3.47 -1.57
C ILE A 205 -8.11 4.17 -0.21
N GLU A 206 -7.05 4.89 0.13
CA GLU A 206 -6.98 5.72 1.35
C GLU A 206 -8.14 6.73 1.40
N LYS A 207 -8.42 7.41 0.27
CA LYS A 207 -9.54 8.36 0.18
C LYS A 207 -10.90 7.68 0.36
N LEU A 208 -11.15 6.56 -0.33
CA LEU A 208 -12.37 5.77 -0.13
C LEU A 208 -12.54 5.42 1.36
N TYR A 209 -11.47 4.98 2.01
CA TYR A 209 -11.52 4.57 3.41
C TYR A 209 -11.78 5.75 4.36
N ARG A 210 -11.29 6.96 4.04
CA ARG A 210 -11.72 8.18 4.73
C ARG A 210 -13.19 8.49 4.50
N ASP A 211 -13.71 8.30 3.28
CA ASP A 211 -15.13 8.52 2.99
C ASP A 211 -16.02 7.56 3.79
N VAL A 212 -15.56 6.32 4.03
CA VAL A 212 -16.19 5.35 4.94
C VAL A 212 -16.21 5.87 6.39
N TYR A 213 -15.09 6.39 6.88
CA TYR A 213 -15.05 7.02 8.21
C TYR A 213 -16.00 8.20 8.32
N VAL A 214 -16.01 9.09 7.32
CA VAL A 214 -16.91 10.25 7.27
C VAL A 214 -18.38 9.82 7.27
N TYR A 215 -18.73 8.76 6.53
CA TYR A 215 -20.09 8.21 6.50
C TYR A 215 -20.60 7.80 7.91
N GLU A 216 -19.73 7.23 8.75
CA GLU A 216 -20.06 6.88 10.13
C GLU A 216 -20.11 8.11 11.05
N VAL A 217 -19.16 9.04 10.92
CA VAL A 217 -19.17 10.30 11.66
C VAL A 217 -20.44 11.10 11.38
N GLU A 218 -20.86 11.20 10.12
CA GLU A 218 -22.08 11.91 9.73
C GLU A 218 -23.32 11.32 10.40
N GLY A 219 -23.42 9.98 10.50
CA GLY A 219 -24.51 9.33 11.21
C GLY A 219 -24.57 9.75 12.68
N ARG A 220 -23.42 9.76 13.33
CA ARG A 220 -23.28 10.10 14.76
C ARG A 220 -23.40 11.60 15.06
N SER A 221 -23.26 12.45 14.05
CA SER A 221 -23.35 13.92 14.17
C SER A 221 -24.77 14.47 14.22
N ILE A 222 -25.78 13.62 13.99
CA ILE A 222 -27.18 14.03 13.88
C ILE A 222 -27.89 13.87 15.21
N LYS A 223 -28.68 14.89 15.59
CA LYS A 223 -29.66 14.75 16.68
C LYS A 223 -30.86 13.96 16.16
N ILE A 224 -30.98 12.72 16.64
CA ILE A 224 -32.01 11.78 16.19
C ILE A 224 -33.37 12.17 16.80
N PRO A 225 -34.47 12.23 16.02
CA PRO A 225 -35.82 12.36 16.58
C PRO A 225 -36.16 11.14 17.45
N GLU A 226 -36.87 11.34 18.56
CA GLU A 226 -37.07 10.30 19.59
C GLU A 226 -37.68 9.01 19.01
N GLU A 227 -38.54 9.13 18.01
CA GLU A 227 -39.25 8.00 17.40
C GLU A 227 -38.36 7.13 16.49
N PHE A 228 -37.20 7.65 16.07
CA PHE A 228 -36.26 6.97 15.16
C PHE A 228 -35.01 6.44 15.86
N GLY A 229 -34.88 6.62 17.19
CA GLY A 229 -33.69 6.22 17.95
C GLY A 229 -33.31 4.75 17.76
N TYR A 230 -34.29 3.85 17.80
CA TYR A 230 -34.05 2.42 17.57
C TYR A 230 -33.61 2.16 16.12
N LEU A 231 -34.34 2.66 15.12
CA LEU A 231 -34.01 2.50 13.71
C LEU A 231 -32.59 3.01 13.39
N HIS A 232 -32.21 4.17 13.93
CA HIS A 232 -30.87 4.72 13.78
C HIS A 232 -29.80 3.79 14.35
N SER A 233 -30.05 3.22 15.54
CA SER A 233 -29.10 2.28 16.16
C SER A 233 -28.87 1.01 15.34
N LEU A 234 -29.84 0.59 14.52
CA LEU A 234 -29.72 -0.56 13.61
C LEU A 234 -28.75 -0.29 12.45
N GLN A 235 -28.53 0.99 12.12
CA GLN A 235 -27.61 1.41 11.07
C GLN A 235 -26.16 1.54 11.54
N SER A 236 -25.93 1.42 12.85
CA SER A 236 -24.57 1.39 13.39
C SER A 236 -23.80 0.24 12.76
N GLN A 237 -22.54 0.49 12.40
CA GLN A 237 -21.62 -0.51 11.85
C GLN A 237 -21.95 -0.99 10.43
N TRP A 238 -22.81 -0.30 9.68
CA TRP A 238 -23.01 -0.61 8.28
C TRP A 238 -21.73 -0.47 7.44
N ALA A 239 -20.85 0.48 7.79
CA ALA A 239 -19.54 0.63 7.15
C ALA A 239 -18.60 -0.57 7.32
N VAL A 240 -18.83 -1.46 8.29
CA VAL A 240 -17.98 -2.64 8.53
C VAL A 240 -17.87 -3.53 7.30
N VAL A 241 -18.91 -3.56 6.45
CA VAL A 241 -18.89 -4.31 5.18
C VAL A 241 -17.69 -3.91 4.30
N ILE A 242 -17.32 -2.63 4.30
CA ILE A 242 -16.19 -2.13 3.49
C ILE A 242 -14.86 -2.41 4.21
N SER A 243 -14.80 -2.26 5.54
CA SER A 243 -13.59 -2.61 6.31
C SER A 243 -13.26 -4.11 6.19
N ASP A 244 -14.26 -4.98 6.25
CA ASP A 244 -14.12 -6.41 6.02
C ASP A 244 -13.62 -6.71 4.60
N ALA A 245 -14.07 -5.95 3.60
CA ALA A 245 -13.63 -6.10 2.22
C ALA A 245 -12.17 -5.67 2.03
N VAL A 246 -11.75 -4.59 2.67
CA VAL A 246 -10.34 -4.14 2.69
C VAL A 246 -9.45 -5.15 3.39
N SER A 247 -9.89 -5.70 4.52
CA SER A 247 -9.15 -6.76 5.23
C SER A 247 -9.01 -8.02 4.36
N GLN A 248 -10.07 -8.43 3.66
CA GLN A 248 -10.02 -9.52 2.69
C GLN A 248 -9.01 -9.22 1.57
N LEU A 249 -9.00 -8.00 1.02
CA LEU A 249 -8.03 -7.58 0.00
C LEU A 249 -6.59 -7.69 0.50
N LEU A 250 -6.28 -7.14 1.68
CA LEU A 250 -4.93 -7.20 2.25
C LEU A 250 -4.48 -8.65 2.46
N ASN A 251 -5.35 -9.51 2.99
CA ASN A 251 -5.06 -10.93 3.14
C ASN A 251 -4.77 -11.62 1.79
N ILE A 252 -5.49 -11.26 0.73
CA ILE A 252 -5.22 -11.77 -0.62
C ILE A 252 -3.85 -11.30 -1.10
N LEU A 253 -3.54 -10.01 -0.98
CA LEU A 253 -2.24 -9.47 -1.40
C LEU A 253 -1.08 -10.13 -0.65
N ASP A 254 -1.19 -10.27 0.68
CA ASP A 254 -0.18 -10.91 1.51
C ASP A 254 -0.01 -12.40 1.15
N SER A 255 -1.12 -13.12 0.92
CA SER A 255 -1.08 -14.53 0.53
C SER A 255 -0.32 -14.77 -0.78
N VAL A 256 -0.40 -13.83 -1.74
CA VAL A 256 0.32 -13.92 -3.02
C VAL A 256 1.76 -13.45 -2.85
N ALA A 257 1.99 -12.38 -2.09
CA ALA A 257 3.32 -11.84 -1.79
C ALA A 257 4.25 -12.87 -1.12
N ASN A 258 3.69 -13.77 -0.32
CA ASN A 258 4.44 -14.79 0.42
C ASN A 258 4.63 -16.13 -0.33
N ARG A 259 4.20 -16.21 -1.60
CA ARG A 259 4.39 -17.44 -2.40
C ARG A 259 5.85 -17.68 -2.75
N THR A 260 6.20 -18.95 -2.94
CA THR A 260 7.52 -19.32 -3.44
C THR A 260 7.62 -19.03 -4.93
N LYS A 261 8.84 -18.74 -5.41
CA LYS A 261 9.11 -18.43 -6.82
C LYS A 261 8.55 -19.47 -7.80
N ASP A 262 8.51 -20.73 -7.39
CA ASP A 262 8.12 -21.86 -8.23
C ASP A 262 6.61 -22.15 -8.18
N ASP A 263 5.87 -21.48 -7.28
CA ASP A 263 4.42 -21.61 -7.19
C ASP A 263 3.71 -20.68 -8.19
N LEU A 264 3.51 -21.21 -9.40
CA LEU A 264 2.75 -20.57 -10.48
C LEU A 264 1.28 -21.00 -10.50
N SER A 265 0.76 -21.54 -9.40
CA SER A 265 -0.65 -21.93 -9.32
C SER A 265 -1.56 -20.70 -9.49
N PRO A 266 -2.71 -20.84 -10.18
CA PRO A 266 -3.65 -19.75 -10.31
C PRO A 266 -4.13 -19.28 -8.92
N VAL A 267 -4.28 -17.97 -8.75
CA VAL A 267 -4.87 -17.37 -7.55
C VAL A 267 -6.36 -17.19 -7.82
N GLU A 268 -7.19 -18.02 -7.23
CA GLU A 268 -8.63 -17.76 -7.18
C GLU A 268 -8.94 -17.07 -5.85
N ALA A 269 -9.28 -15.78 -5.94
CA ALA A 269 -9.59 -14.96 -4.77
C ALA A 269 -10.94 -14.26 -4.97
N LYS A 270 -11.74 -14.21 -3.92
CA LYS A 270 -13.05 -13.55 -3.92
C LYS A 270 -13.14 -12.62 -2.72
N ILE A 271 -13.48 -11.36 -2.98
CA ILE A 271 -13.85 -10.40 -1.93
C ILE A 271 -15.37 -10.46 -1.79
N ASN A 272 -15.84 -10.82 -0.60
CA ASN A 272 -17.26 -10.92 -0.31
C ASN A 272 -17.75 -9.67 0.41
N PHE A 273 -18.59 -8.89 -0.27
CA PHE A 273 -19.35 -7.79 0.33
C PHE A 273 -20.65 -8.35 0.90
N LYS A 274 -20.66 -8.64 2.21
CA LYS A 274 -21.85 -9.14 2.90
C LYS A 274 -22.90 -8.04 3.02
N ALA A 275 -24.15 -8.42 3.27
CA ALA A 275 -25.17 -7.46 3.64
C ALA A 275 -24.79 -6.76 4.96
N PRO A 276 -25.15 -5.48 5.15
CA PRO A 276 -24.92 -4.77 6.40
C PRO A 276 -25.51 -5.51 7.61
N PRO A 277 -24.90 -5.40 8.81
CA PRO A 277 -25.42 -6.03 10.00
C PRO A 277 -26.85 -5.53 10.28
N ARG A 278 -27.71 -6.45 10.76
CA ARG A 278 -29.08 -6.16 11.21
C ARG A 278 -29.99 -5.53 10.13
N ILE A 279 -29.68 -5.72 8.85
CA ILE A 279 -30.49 -5.18 7.73
C ILE A 279 -31.95 -5.67 7.74
N ASN A 280 -32.18 -6.89 8.21
CA ASN A 280 -33.54 -7.45 8.33
C ASN A 280 -34.33 -6.72 9.44
N GLU A 281 -33.73 -6.56 10.62
CA GLU A 281 -34.33 -5.78 11.72
C GLU A 281 -34.60 -4.33 11.30
N PHE A 282 -33.68 -3.73 10.53
CA PHE A 282 -33.86 -2.39 9.98
C PHE A 282 -35.08 -2.31 9.05
N SER A 283 -35.25 -3.31 8.19
CA SER A 283 -36.38 -3.36 7.25
C SER A 283 -37.72 -3.51 7.98
N GLU A 284 -37.77 -4.38 8.98
CA GLU A 284 -38.95 -4.59 9.83
C GLU A 284 -39.34 -3.31 10.60
N GLU A 285 -38.35 -2.62 11.18
CA GLU A 285 -38.56 -1.37 11.91
C GLU A 285 -38.99 -0.24 10.98
N LEU A 286 -38.43 -0.16 9.78
CA LEU A 286 -38.81 0.83 8.77
C LEU A 286 -40.28 0.64 8.34
N ASP A 287 -40.71 -0.60 8.13
CA ASP A 287 -42.11 -0.90 7.77
C ASP A 287 -43.08 -0.57 8.90
N ARG A 288 -42.68 -0.79 10.17
CA ARG A 288 -43.46 -0.33 11.33
C ARG A 288 -43.63 1.18 11.35
N LEU A 289 -42.56 1.93 11.07
CA LEU A 289 -42.57 3.39 11.07
C LEU A 289 -43.35 3.95 9.87
N ARG A 290 -43.31 3.29 8.71
CA ARG A 290 -44.12 3.63 7.52
C ARG A 290 -45.60 3.68 7.84
N VAL A 291 -46.13 2.66 8.54
CA VAL A 291 -47.56 2.62 8.92
C VAL A 291 -47.92 3.75 9.88
N ARG A 292 -46.98 4.19 10.72
CA ARG A 292 -47.21 5.22 11.75
C ARG A 292 -47.11 6.66 11.22
N PHE A 293 -46.23 6.89 10.25
CA PHE A 293 -45.90 8.22 9.75
C PHE A 293 -46.26 8.45 8.28
N ASP A 294 -46.91 7.48 7.63
CA ASP A 294 -47.32 7.52 6.21
C ASP A 294 -46.12 7.78 5.25
N LEU A 295 -45.01 7.04 5.47
CA LEU A 295 -43.70 7.23 4.81
C LEU A 295 -43.55 6.58 3.43
#